data_AF-A0A7J4IZ28-F1
#
_entry.id   AF-A0A7J4IZ28-F1
#
_cell.length_a   1.000
_cell.length_b   1.000
_cell.length_c   1.000
_cell.angle_alpha   90.00
_cell.angle_beta   90.00
_cell.angle_gamma   90.00
#
_symmetry.space_group_name_H-M   'P 1'
#
loop_
_entity.id
_entity.type
_entity.pdbx_description
1 polymer ?
#
loop_
_entity_poly.entity_id
_entity_poly.type
_entity_poly.pdbx_seq_one_letter_code
_entity_poly.pdbx_strand_id
1 'polypeptide(L)'
;MKAYAVILPITCPEGKEDVIGARLVKTLQFIKTELEPFEIVDFGWEWNKKESALLYLIAKNKTRAEYETRSGPPLTLPEHVKTFQQNHTHTFMENNHLMAKVKVPFPELEKAVKNCLEDQYVKDKRMNFKKIIVS
;
A
#
# COMPACT_ATOMS: atom_id res chain seq x y z
N MET A 1 -21.72 -6.60 -8.24
CA MET A 1 -20.69 -5.90 -7.45
C MET A 1 -19.62 -5.43 -8.41
N LYS A 2 -19.24 -4.15 -8.43
CA LYS A 2 -18.10 -3.69 -9.25
C LYS A 2 -16.82 -4.02 -8.49
N ALA A 3 -15.81 -4.50 -9.20
CA ALA A 3 -14.48 -4.77 -8.67
C ALA A 3 -13.45 -4.23 -9.66
N TYR A 4 -12.26 -3.93 -9.16
CA TYR A 4 -11.18 -3.32 -9.91
C TYR A 4 -9.98 -4.25 -9.86
N ALA A 5 -9.45 -4.60 -11.03
CA ALA A 5 -8.27 -5.44 -11.14
C ALA A 5 -7.01 -4.60 -11.24
N VAL A 6 -6.00 -4.96 -10.45
CA VAL A 6 -4.62 -4.47 -10.54
C VAL A 6 -3.78 -5.62 -11.06
N ILE A 7 -3.17 -5.44 -12.23
CA ILE A 7 -2.34 -6.46 -12.88
C ILE A 7 -0.92 -5.89 -13.03
N LEU A 8 0.05 -6.65 -12.52
CA LEU A 8 1.45 -6.29 -12.46
C LEU A 8 2.29 -7.38 -13.17
N PRO A 9 2.49 -7.26 -14.49
CA PRO A 9 3.38 -8.16 -15.21
C PRO A 9 4.84 -7.85 -14.87
N ILE A 10 5.63 -8.89 -14.58
CA ILE A 10 7.02 -8.78 -14.10
C ILE A 10 7.94 -9.59 -15.02
N THR A 11 9.05 -8.99 -15.42
CA THR A 11 10.24 -9.75 -15.84
C THR A 11 11.09 -10.06 -14.60
N CYS A 12 11.32 -11.35 -14.36
CA CYS A 12 12.11 -11.82 -13.23
C CYS A 12 13.61 -11.73 -13.56
N PRO A 13 14.46 -11.34 -12.59
CA PRO A 13 15.90 -11.42 -12.76
C PRO A 13 16.35 -12.89 -12.78
N GLU A 14 17.54 -13.15 -13.34
CA GLU A 14 18.18 -14.45 -13.22
C GLU A 14 18.47 -14.79 -11.74
N GLY A 15 18.28 -16.05 -11.37
CA GLY A 15 18.50 -16.50 -10.00
C GLY A 15 17.90 -17.87 -9.72
N LYS A 16 18.08 -18.34 -8.48
CA LYS A 16 17.50 -19.60 -8.02
C LYS A 16 15.99 -19.47 -7.86
N GLU A 17 15.28 -20.56 -8.16
CA GLU A 17 13.81 -20.57 -8.20
C GLU A 17 13.19 -20.16 -6.85
N ASP A 18 13.71 -20.72 -5.76
CA ASP A 18 13.31 -20.43 -4.38
C ASP A 18 13.48 -18.95 -4.01
N VAL A 19 14.59 -18.34 -4.42
CA VAL A 19 14.90 -16.93 -4.16
C VAL A 19 13.93 -16.02 -4.91
N ILE A 20 13.67 -16.29 -6.19
CA ILE A 20 12.76 -15.47 -7.00
C ILE A 20 11.32 -15.61 -6.48
N GLY A 21 10.85 -16.84 -6.24
CA GLY A 21 9.53 -17.10 -5.69
C GLY A 21 9.31 -16.39 -4.35
N ALA A 22 10.28 -16.48 -3.43
CA ALA A 22 10.20 -15.79 -2.14
C ALA A 22 10.13 -14.26 -2.29
N ARG A 23 10.83 -13.68 -3.27
CA ARG A 23 10.72 -12.24 -3.55
C ARG A 23 9.33 -11.91 -4.07
N LEU A 24 8.78 -12.67 -5.03
CA LEU A 24 7.46 -12.42 -5.63
C LEU A 24 6.37 -12.38 -4.56
N VAL A 25 6.35 -13.38 -3.68
CA VAL A 25 5.41 -13.48 -2.56
C VAL A 25 5.55 -12.28 -1.62
N LYS A 26 6.79 -11.90 -1.25
CA LYS A 26 7.04 -10.76 -0.37
C LYS A 26 6.58 -9.43 -0.99
N THR A 27 6.83 -9.24 -2.28
CA THR A 27 6.36 -8.07 -3.03
C THR A 27 4.83 -8.02 -3.06
N LEU A 28 4.17 -9.14 -3.37
CA LEU A 28 2.72 -9.23 -3.37
C LEU A 28 2.12 -8.90 -2.00
N GLN A 29 2.70 -9.46 -0.93
CA GLN A 29 2.25 -9.23 0.44
C GLN A 29 2.38 -7.75 0.85
N PHE A 30 3.49 -7.11 0.46
CA PHE A 30 3.71 -5.69 0.71
C PHE A 30 2.65 -4.85 -0.01
N ILE A 31 2.47 -5.05 -1.32
CA ILE A 31 1.48 -4.31 -2.12
C ILE A 31 0.06 -4.54 -1.58
N LYS A 32 -0.29 -5.78 -1.22
CA LYS A 32 -1.59 -6.12 -0.63
C LYS A 32 -1.84 -5.34 0.66
N THR A 33 -0.82 -5.21 1.51
CA THR A 33 -0.93 -4.47 2.78
C THR A 33 -1.13 -2.98 2.55
N GLU A 34 -0.34 -2.38 1.65
CA GLU A 34 -0.47 -0.96 1.31
C GLU A 34 -1.82 -0.62 0.63
N LEU A 35 -2.39 -1.58 -0.11
CA LEU A 35 -3.65 -1.42 -0.80
C LEU A 35 -4.88 -1.94 -0.02
N GLU A 36 -4.70 -2.45 1.19
CA GLU A 36 -5.79 -2.91 2.07
C GLU A 36 -6.92 -1.88 2.23
N PRO A 37 -6.64 -0.55 2.33
CA PRO A 37 -7.69 0.47 2.44
C PRO A 37 -8.63 0.57 1.21
N PHE A 38 -8.30 -0.08 0.10
CA PHE A 38 -9.16 -0.21 -1.08
C PHE A 38 -10.06 -1.46 -1.04
N GLU A 39 -10.07 -2.17 0.08
CA GLU A 39 -10.77 -3.44 0.31
C GLU A 39 -10.39 -4.51 -0.72
N ILE A 40 -9.17 -5.05 -0.60
CA ILE A 40 -8.71 -6.15 -1.42
C ILE A 40 -9.51 -7.42 -1.10
N VAL A 41 -10.19 -7.97 -2.11
CA VAL A 41 -11.02 -9.18 -1.99
C VAL A 41 -10.34 -10.44 -2.48
N ASP A 42 -9.36 -10.30 -3.37
CA ASP A 42 -8.59 -11.41 -3.89
C ASP A 42 -7.22 -10.93 -4.35
N PHE A 43 -6.22 -11.81 -4.32
CA PHE A 43 -4.88 -11.51 -4.76
C PHE A 43 -4.10 -12.80 -4.99
N GLY A 44 -3.15 -12.75 -5.92
CA GLY A 44 -2.35 -13.91 -6.23
C GLY A 44 -1.21 -13.61 -7.17
N TRP A 45 -0.53 -14.67 -7.57
CA TRP A 45 0.56 -14.60 -8.50
C TRP A 45 0.64 -15.86 -9.36
N GLU A 46 1.13 -15.68 -10.57
CA GLU A 46 1.49 -16.75 -11.48
C GLU A 46 2.93 -16.57 -11.92
N TRP A 47 3.67 -17.67 -12.05
CA TRP A 47 5.07 -17.62 -12.47
C TRP A 47 5.43 -18.86 -13.27
N ASN A 48 6.07 -18.65 -14.42
CA ASN A 48 6.51 -19.74 -15.30
C ASN A 48 7.83 -20.38 -14.86
N LYS A 49 8.34 -20.06 -13.65
CA LYS A 49 9.62 -20.52 -13.10
C LYS A 49 10.85 -20.19 -13.96
N LYS A 50 10.69 -19.31 -14.94
CA LYS A 50 11.74 -18.86 -15.85
C LYS A 50 11.87 -17.35 -15.76
N GLU A 51 11.23 -16.64 -16.67
CA GLU A 51 11.53 -15.23 -16.94
C GLU A 51 10.38 -14.29 -16.58
N SER A 52 9.15 -14.80 -16.42
CA SER A 52 7.98 -13.95 -16.32
C SER A 52 7.03 -14.38 -15.24
N ALA A 53 6.64 -13.43 -14.41
CA ALA A 53 5.59 -13.58 -13.41
C ALA A 53 4.50 -12.55 -13.62
N LEU A 54 3.35 -12.81 -13.03
CA LEU A 54 2.20 -11.93 -12.97
C LEU A 54 1.79 -11.84 -11.51
N LEU A 55 1.67 -10.63 -10.97
CA LEU A 55 0.95 -10.42 -9.71
C LEU A 55 -0.41 -9.81 -10.03
N TYR A 56 -1.45 -10.21 -9.33
CA TYR A 56 -2.78 -9.61 -9.43
C TYR A 56 -3.39 -9.33 -8.07
N LEU A 57 -4.17 -8.26 -7.98
CA LEU A 57 -5.02 -7.94 -6.83
C LEU A 57 -6.38 -7.46 -7.34
N ILE A 58 -7.44 -7.81 -6.62
CA ILE A 58 -8.81 -7.38 -6.89
C ILE A 58 -9.28 -6.51 -5.74
N ALA A 59 -9.58 -5.25 -6.01
CA ALA A 59 -10.07 -4.27 -5.04
C ALA A 59 -11.57 -4.02 -5.24
N LYS A 60 -12.32 -3.80 -4.16
CA LYS A 60 -13.72 -3.35 -4.27
C LYS A 60 -13.84 -1.86 -4.59
N ASN A 61 -12.90 -1.06 -4.08
CA ASN A 61 -12.96 0.39 -4.18
C ASN A 61 -11.83 0.94 -5.06
N LYS A 62 -12.15 1.90 -5.94
CA LYS A 62 -11.14 2.63 -6.74
C LYS A 62 -10.57 3.84 -5.99
N THR A 63 -11.28 4.31 -4.98
CA THR A 63 -10.90 5.45 -4.15
C THR A 63 -11.10 5.12 -2.69
N ARG A 64 -10.28 5.72 -1.83
CA ARG A 64 -10.47 5.75 -0.36
C ARG A 64 -10.70 7.18 0.11
N ALA A 65 -11.04 7.34 1.38
CA ALA A 65 -11.20 8.65 1.99
C ALA A 65 -9.95 9.52 1.78
N GLU A 66 -10.15 10.78 1.40
CA GLU A 66 -9.04 11.75 1.24
C GLU A 66 -8.36 12.11 2.56
N TYR A 67 -9.03 11.83 3.67
CA TYR A 67 -8.53 12.09 5.01
C TYR A 67 -8.73 10.86 5.87
N GLU A 68 -7.74 10.62 6.73
CA GLU A 68 -7.82 9.62 7.78
C GLU A 68 -7.67 10.27 9.14
N THR A 69 -8.29 9.66 10.14
CA THR A 69 -8.15 10.06 11.53
C THR A 69 -6.99 9.30 12.14
N ARG A 70 -5.94 10.01 12.55
CA ARG A 70 -4.78 9.45 13.24
C ARG A 70 -4.91 9.67 14.74
N SER A 71 -4.86 8.59 15.50
CA SER A 71 -4.81 8.66 16.96
C SER A 71 -3.47 9.23 17.41
N GLY A 72 -3.54 10.24 18.27
CA GLY A 72 -2.39 10.83 18.94
C GLY A 72 -2.35 10.50 20.43
N PRO A 73 -1.62 11.28 21.23
CA PRO A 73 -1.41 11.02 22.65
C PRO A 73 -2.69 11.24 23.47
N PRO A 74 -2.79 10.61 24.66
CA PRO A 74 -3.84 10.93 25.62
C PRO A 74 -3.71 12.37 26.12
N LEU A 75 -4.85 13.01 26.42
CA LEU A 75 -4.89 14.41 26.85
C LEU A 75 -4.19 14.65 28.20
N THR A 76 -3.94 13.59 28.97
CA THR A 76 -3.22 13.62 30.25
C THR A 76 -1.72 13.88 30.09
N LEU A 77 -1.19 13.84 28.87
CA LEU A 77 0.23 14.04 28.56
C LEU A 77 0.46 15.37 27.82
N PRO A 78 0.45 16.52 28.53
CA PRO A 78 0.41 17.85 27.92
C PRO A 78 1.61 18.16 27.02
N GLU A 79 2.80 17.66 27.35
CA GLU A 79 4.00 17.84 26.52
C GLU A 79 3.85 17.15 25.16
N HIS A 80 3.37 15.90 25.16
CA HIS A 80 3.14 15.12 23.95
C HIS A 80 1.99 15.68 23.12
N VAL A 81 0.93 16.18 23.76
CA VAL A 81 -0.17 16.90 23.12
C VAL A 81 0.36 18.10 22.35
N LYS A 82 1.22 18.92 22.97
CA LYS A 82 1.80 20.11 22.33
C LYS A 82 2.66 19.76 21.12
N THR A 83 3.54 18.76 21.23
CA THR A 83 4.35 18.28 20.09
C THR A 83 3.46 17.75 18.95
N PHE A 84 2.40 17.02 19.28
CA PHE A 84 1.48 16.48 18.28
C PHE A 84 0.72 17.60 17.54
N GLN A 85 0.27 18.64 18.25
CA GLN A 85 -0.38 19.82 17.63
C GLN A 85 0.57 20.62 16.73
N GLN A 86 1.86 20.68 17.06
CA GLN A 86 2.86 21.35 16.22
C GLN A 86 3.07 20.60 14.90
N ASN A 87 3.01 19.27 14.92
CA ASN A 87 3.21 18.43 13.74
C ASN A 87 1.93 18.25 12.90
N HIS A 88 0.75 18.54 13.46
CA HIS A 88 -0.54 18.30 12.81
C HIS A 88 -1.44 19.54 12.87
N THR A 89 -1.73 20.12 11.70
CA THR A 89 -2.48 21.38 11.59
C THR A 89 -3.95 21.26 12.00
N HIS A 90 -4.57 20.09 11.79
CA HIS A 90 -5.99 19.86 12.07
C HIS A 90 -6.14 18.78 13.14
N THR A 91 -6.25 19.18 14.41
CA THR A 91 -6.41 18.26 15.55
C THR A 91 -7.75 18.49 16.27
N PHE A 92 -8.29 17.43 16.86
CA PHE A 92 -9.54 17.46 17.63
C PHE A 92 -9.47 16.43 18.77
N MET A 93 -10.31 16.60 19.80
CA MET A 93 -10.32 15.69 20.95
C MET A 93 -11.41 14.64 20.78
N GLU A 94 -11.07 13.37 20.98
CA GLU A 94 -12.02 12.26 20.93
C GLU A 94 -11.54 11.16 21.90
N ASN A 95 -12.45 10.60 22.69
CA ASN A 95 -12.15 9.49 23.62
C ASN A 95 -10.91 9.71 24.50
N ASN A 96 -10.76 10.91 25.08
CA ASN A 96 -9.62 11.32 25.91
C ASN A 96 -8.25 11.29 25.20
N HIS A 97 -8.24 11.28 23.87
CA HIS A 97 -7.05 11.38 23.03
C HIS A 97 -7.13 12.63 22.14
N LEU A 98 -5.95 13.14 21.78
CA LEU A 98 -5.83 14.11 20.70
C LEU A 98 -5.75 13.36 19.38
N MET A 99 -6.68 13.61 18.48
CA MET A 99 -6.73 13.04 17.13
C MET A 99 -6.25 14.07 16.10
N ALA A 100 -5.73 13.62 14.97
CA ALA A 100 -5.42 14.46 13.82
C ALA A 100 -6.19 14.00 12.58
N LYS A 101 -6.75 14.95 11.82
CA LYS A 101 -7.25 14.70 10.47
C LYS A 101 -6.10 14.89 9.48
N VAL A 102 -5.59 13.78 8.94
CA VAL A 102 -4.41 13.76 8.07
C VAL A 102 -4.85 13.53 6.64
N LYS A 103 -4.32 14.32 5.70
CA LYS A 103 -4.57 14.12 4.27
C LYS A 103 -3.82 12.88 3.79
N VAL A 104 -4.55 11.98 3.15
CA VAL A 104 -4.00 10.76 2.56
C VAL A 104 -3.27 11.12 1.26
N PRO A 105 -2.01 10.68 1.08
CA PRO A 105 -1.19 11.10 -0.07
C PRO A 105 -1.72 10.55 -1.41
N PHE A 106 -2.22 9.32 -1.42
CA PHE A 106 -2.73 8.64 -2.63
C PHE A 106 -4.10 8.01 -2.34
N PRO A 107 -5.20 8.78 -2.48
CA PRO A 107 -6.54 8.27 -2.26
C PRO A 107 -7.09 7.46 -3.45
N GLU A 108 -6.46 7.56 -4.62
CA GLU A 108 -6.84 6.82 -5.84
C GLU A 108 -5.98 5.56 -6.00
N LEU A 109 -6.62 4.43 -6.33
CA LEU A 109 -5.99 3.11 -6.45
C LEU A 109 -4.79 3.12 -7.41
N GLU A 110 -4.94 3.73 -8.59
CA GLU A 110 -3.86 3.78 -9.58
C GLU A 110 -2.63 4.54 -9.06
N LYS A 111 -2.85 5.66 -8.37
CA LYS A 111 -1.76 6.46 -7.76
C LYS A 111 -1.12 5.71 -6.61
N ALA A 112 -1.92 5.02 -5.78
CA ALA A 112 -1.41 4.21 -4.68
C ALA A 112 -0.56 3.04 -5.19
N VAL A 113 -1.01 2.33 -6.23
CA VAL A 113 -0.23 1.27 -6.88
C VAL A 113 1.10 1.80 -7.39
N LYS A 114 1.10 2.92 -8.13
CA LYS A 114 2.34 3.54 -8.62
C LYS A 114 3.29 3.88 -7.48
N ASN A 115 2.78 4.47 -6.39
CA ASN A 115 3.61 4.77 -5.22
C ASN A 115 4.20 3.52 -4.57
N CYS A 116 3.43 2.42 -4.46
CA CYS A 116 3.94 1.16 -3.91
C CYS A 116 5.11 0.60 -4.72
N LEU A 117 5.06 0.74 -6.05
CA LEU A 117 6.13 0.25 -6.94
C LEU A 117 7.39 1.12 -6.88
N GLU A 118 7.23 2.39 -6.52
CA GLU A 118 8.34 3.31 -6.31
C GLU A 118 8.97 3.19 -4.91
N ASP A 119 8.35 2.44 -4.01
CA ASP A 119 8.85 2.19 -2.65
C ASP A 119 10.19 1.44 -2.69
N GLN A 120 11.10 1.85 -1.79
CA GLN A 120 12.45 1.27 -1.71
C GLN A 120 12.39 -0.24 -1.44
N TYR A 121 11.43 -0.71 -0.64
CA TYR A 121 11.27 -2.13 -0.33
C TYR A 121 11.02 -2.97 -1.59
N VAL A 122 10.21 -2.45 -2.52
CA VAL A 122 9.88 -3.11 -3.79
C VAL A 122 11.06 -3.02 -4.75
N LYS A 123 11.69 -1.84 -4.86
CA LYS A 123 12.89 -1.62 -5.68
C LYS A 123 14.04 -2.55 -5.30
N ASP A 124 14.23 -2.78 -4.00
CA ASP A 124 15.28 -3.68 -3.48
C ASP A 124 15.09 -5.14 -3.91
N LYS A 125 13.87 -5.56 -4.30
CA LYS A 125 13.64 -6.91 -4.85
C LYS A 125 14.15 -7.07 -6.29
N ARG A 126 14.51 -5.97 -6.96
CA ARG A 126 15.07 -5.92 -8.33
C ARG A 126 14.19 -6.62 -9.36
N MET A 127 12.87 -6.50 -9.22
CA MET A 127 11.90 -6.95 -10.21
C MET A 127 11.64 -5.86 -11.22
N ASN A 128 11.47 -6.23 -12.48
CA ASN A 128 11.16 -5.26 -13.53
C ASN A 128 9.68 -5.34 -13.88
N PHE A 129 8.91 -4.34 -13.46
CA PHE A 129 7.49 -4.22 -13.77
C PHE A 129 7.31 -3.67 -15.19
N LYS A 130 6.47 -4.34 -15.99
CA LYS A 130 6.12 -3.90 -17.34
C LYS A 130 4.94 -2.92 -17.29
N LYS A 131 4.04 -3.00 -18.27
CA LYS A 131 2.82 -2.19 -18.32
C LYS A 131 1.85 -2.60 -17.20
N ILE A 132 1.75 -1.75 -16.19
CA ILE A 132 0.77 -1.87 -15.10
C ILE A 132 -0.63 -1.62 -15.65
N ILE A 133 -1.60 -2.43 -15.26
CA ILE A 133 -3.00 -2.29 -15.66
C ILE A 133 -3.85 -2.14 -14.40
N VAL A 134 -4.65 -1.09 -14.36
CA VAL A 134 -5.67 -0.86 -13.32
C VAL A 134 -6.99 -0.64 -14.03
N SER A 135 -7.91 -1.61 -13.93
CA SER A 135 -9.19 -1.62 -14.68
C SER A 135 -10.38 -1.87 -13.77
#